data_AF-A0A6H5IPF3-F1
#
_entry.id   AF-A0A6H5IPF3-F1
#
_cell.length_a   1.000
_cell.length_b   1.000
_cell.length_c   1.000
_cell.angle_alpha   90.00
_cell.angle_beta   90.00
_cell.angle_gamma   90.00
#
_symmetry.space_group_name_H-M   'P 1'
#
loop_
_entity.id
_entity.type
_entity.pdbx_description
1 polymer ?
#
loop_
_entity_poly.entity_id
_entity_poly.type
_entity_poly.pdbx_seq_one_letter_code
_entity_poly.pdbx_strand_id
1 'polypeptide(L)'
;MGDLNYRELNRRAVPSNLAWESGEAAAGGHPYPYSGYPSVYRGREVIQPLEVPNYHPLVDDNPPDNDEVVKHYIGRGCGLASLITENLLIHPFLVLRRQCQVNPVSKKYHVIPITLIPVMMRLHQTQGLNTLWKGIGSVLIVRGLTLAVEDLVSKVTPWPKEISHLSFKQIGQHLLLKAASIAIVTPFYSASLIETVQSEVASERPGVLDVFRDGAIRLLEVGTKGRLIPIYALIPPTVACGIAKYLFAISVKTVASHIMRTRHKYSQEIRGAYSREIISESTAQDIEIQAVLISMFTADIVFYPVETVIQRLHLQGTRTIVDNLDTGCSVIALGTAYSGAVDCYKSILSTEGPFGFYKGFGALIMQFAVHIMVLKATKWVLTELGPMLRPAPKPKSVKPPPPPYYNEI
;
A
#
# COMPACT_ATOMS: atom_id res chain seq x y z
N MET A 1 -4.34 -5.48 3.44
CA MET A 1 -3.08 -5.02 2.81
C MET A 1 -1.98 -5.87 3.41
N GLY A 2 -1.77 -7.06 2.85
CA GLY A 2 -0.85 -8.06 3.36
C GLY A 2 0.53 -7.91 2.75
N ASP A 3 1.54 -8.25 3.54
CA ASP A 3 2.97 -8.25 3.25
C ASP A 3 3.31 -8.68 1.82
N LEU A 4 3.99 -7.78 1.09
CA LEU A 4 4.79 -8.16 -0.07
C LEU A 4 6.13 -8.64 0.46
N ASN A 5 6.31 -9.95 0.52
CA ASN A 5 7.57 -10.57 0.93
C ASN A 5 8.63 -10.37 -0.16
N TYR A 6 9.52 -9.39 0.05
CA TYR A 6 10.51 -8.90 -0.91
C TYR A 6 11.58 -9.94 -1.35
N ARG A 7 11.62 -11.14 -0.75
CA ARG A 7 12.70 -12.12 -1.00
C ARG A 7 12.51 -13.06 -2.19
N GLU A 8 11.30 -13.24 -2.72
CA GLU A 8 11.04 -14.30 -3.72
C GLU A 8 10.93 -13.81 -5.18
N LEU A 9 10.75 -12.51 -5.40
CA LEU A 9 10.68 -11.94 -6.76
C LEU A 9 12.01 -11.98 -7.53
N ASN A 10 13.14 -12.10 -6.83
CA ASN A 10 14.46 -12.21 -7.47
C ASN A 10 14.71 -13.59 -8.13
N ARG A 11 13.82 -14.57 -7.93
CA ARG A 11 13.95 -15.92 -8.50
C ARG A 11 13.23 -16.09 -9.86
N ARG A 12 12.41 -15.12 -10.28
CA ARG A 12 11.56 -15.21 -11.50
C ARG A 12 12.23 -14.70 -12.79
N ALA A 13 13.53 -14.39 -12.78
CA ALA A 13 14.24 -13.81 -13.93
C ALA A 13 15.08 -14.81 -14.76
N VAL A 14 14.88 -16.13 -14.63
CA VAL A 14 15.54 -17.12 -15.50
C VAL A 14 14.50 -17.85 -16.34
N PRO A 15 14.41 -17.62 -17.66
CA PRO A 15 13.62 -18.45 -18.55
C PRO A 15 14.29 -19.82 -18.70
N SER A 16 13.64 -20.87 -18.19
CA SER A 16 14.00 -22.27 -18.42
C SER A 16 13.49 -22.69 -19.80
N ASN A 17 14.23 -22.38 -20.87
CA ASN A 17 14.05 -22.97 -22.20
C ASN A 17 15.31 -22.66 -23.03
N LEU A 18 16.33 -23.53 -22.94
CA LEU A 18 17.41 -23.71 -23.92
C LEU A 18 18.13 -25.01 -23.54
N ALA A 19 17.57 -26.14 -23.99
CA ALA A 19 18.28 -27.40 -23.99
C ALA A 19 19.23 -27.41 -25.20
N TRP A 20 20.53 -27.57 -24.95
CA TRP A 20 21.52 -27.87 -25.98
C TRP A 20 22.20 -29.19 -25.62
N GLU A 21 22.07 -30.18 -26.50
CA GLU A 21 22.73 -31.47 -26.41
C GLU A 21 24.26 -31.29 -26.47
N SER A 22 24.95 -31.78 -25.45
CA SER A 22 26.41 -31.87 -25.42
C SER A 22 26.86 -33.21 -26.02
N GLY A 23 27.43 -33.17 -27.22
CA GLY A 23 28.15 -34.30 -27.82
C GLY A 23 29.51 -34.52 -27.15
N GLU A 24 29.85 -35.78 -26.92
CA GLU A 24 31.06 -36.27 -26.27
C GLU A 24 32.36 -35.92 -27.04
N ALA A 25 33.38 -35.42 -26.33
CA ALA A 25 34.78 -35.66 -26.66
C ALA A 25 35.67 -35.48 -25.41
N ALA A 26 36.62 -36.39 -25.26
CA ALA A 26 37.31 -36.72 -24.01
C ALA A 26 38.61 -35.93 -23.74
N ALA A 27 38.92 -35.87 -22.43
CA ALA A 27 40.23 -35.87 -21.76
C ALA A 27 41.20 -34.67 -21.90
N GLY A 28 41.38 -33.93 -20.79
CA GLY A 28 42.61 -33.17 -20.49
C GLY A 28 42.46 -31.90 -19.63
N GLY A 29 42.60 -32.02 -18.31
CA GLY A 29 43.15 -31.03 -17.34
C GLY A 29 42.78 -29.53 -17.33
N HIS A 30 42.26 -29.09 -16.17
CA HIS A 30 42.08 -27.72 -15.61
C HIS A 30 40.73 -26.98 -15.79
N PRO A 31 40.26 -26.23 -14.76
CA PRO A 31 38.83 -26.01 -14.53
C PRO A 31 38.44 -24.53 -14.53
N TYR A 32 38.16 -23.93 -15.70
CA TYR A 32 37.32 -22.72 -15.83
C TYR A 32 36.79 -22.61 -17.28
N PRO A 33 35.47 -22.67 -17.54
CA PRO A 33 34.94 -22.45 -18.89
C PRO A 33 34.63 -20.95 -19.10
N TYR A 34 35.55 -20.20 -19.71
CA TYR A 34 35.18 -18.96 -20.39
C TYR A 34 34.53 -19.34 -21.73
N SER A 35 33.23 -19.06 -21.84
CA SER A 35 32.45 -19.26 -23.08
C SER A 35 33.04 -18.42 -24.21
N GLY A 36 33.74 -19.07 -25.15
CA GLY A 36 34.20 -18.44 -26.38
C GLY A 36 33.02 -18.01 -27.26
N TYR A 37 33.09 -16.81 -27.83
CA TYR A 37 32.14 -16.37 -28.84
C TYR A 37 32.22 -17.31 -30.06
N PRO A 38 31.09 -17.73 -30.65
CA PRO A 38 31.10 -18.57 -31.84
C PRO A 38 31.78 -17.83 -33.01
N SER A 39 32.81 -18.44 -33.59
CA SER A 39 33.65 -17.86 -34.66
C SER A 39 33.00 -17.86 -36.04
N VAL A 40 31.81 -18.47 -36.19
CA VAL A 40 31.13 -18.64 -37.48
C VAL A 40 29.65 -18.30 -37.36
N TYR A 41 29.18 -17.35 -38.16
CA TYR A 41 27.76 -17.08 -38.33
C TYR A 41 27.36 -17.32 -39.79
N ARG A 42 26.44 -18.28 -40.03
CA ARG A 42 25.87 -18.58 -41.34
C ARG A 42 26.93 -18.85 -42.44
N GLY A 43 27.97 -19.61 -42.10
CA GLY A 43 29.00 -20.08 -43.04
C GLY A 43 30.04 -19.03 -43.49
N ARG A 44 30.13 -17.88 -42.81
CA ARG A 44 31.21 -16.90 -43.01
C ARG A 44 31.97 -16.66 -41.70
N GLU A 45 33.29 -16.54 -41.82
CA GLU A 45 34.16 -16.15 -40.71
C GLU A 45 33.83 -14.71 -40.29
N VAL A 46 33.63 -14.51 -38.98
CA VAL A 46 33.32 -13.20 -38.42
C VAL A 46 34.64 -12.58 -37.94
N ILE A 47 34.96 -11.38 -38.44
CA ILE A 47 36.14 -10.63 -37.97
C ILE A 47 35.94 -10.32 -36.48
N GLN A 48 36.81 -10.87 -35.64
CA GLN A 48 36.84 -10.56 -34.21
C GLN A 48 37.24 -9.08 -34.02
N PRO A 49 36.53 -8.31 -33.18
CA PRO A 49 37.03 -7.01 -32.76
C PRO A 49 38.38 -7.21 -32.08
N LEU A 50 39.41 -6.47 -32.49
CA LEU A 50 40.66 -6.41 -31.74
C LEU A 50 40.33 -5.97 -30.30
N GLU A 51 40.69 -6.78 -29.31
CA GLU A 51 40.67 -6.37 -27.91
C GLU A 51 41.68 -5.23 -27.74
N VAL A 52 41.22 -4.00 -27.88
CA VAL A 52 41.99 -2.83 -27.45
C VAL A 52 41.94 -2.84 -25.93
N PRO A 53 43.08 -3.03 -25.22
CA PRO A 53 43.08 -2.94 -23.78
C PRO A 53 42.70 -1.51 -23.41
N ASN A 54 41.55 -1.34 -22.76
CA ASN A 54 41.06 -0.04 -22.35
C ASN A 54 41.88 0.43 -21.13
N TYR A 55 43.11 0.89 -21.36
CA TYR A 55 43.93 1.55 -20.33
C TYR A 55 43.46 3.00 -20.18
N HIS A 56 42.24 3.22 -19.72
CA HIS A 56 41.82 4.52 -19.21
C HIS A 56 41.85 4.46 -17.68
N PRO A 57 42.78 5.16 -16.99
CA PRO A 57 42.96 5.05 -15.53
C PRO A 57 41.81 5.59 -14.66
N LEU A 58 40.66 5.93 -15.26
CA LEU A 58 39.55 6.64 -14.60
C LEU A 58 38.22 5.92 -14.70
N VAL A 59 38.17 4.70 -15.26
CA VAL A 59 36.94 3.90 -15.34
C VAL A 59 37.12 2.67 -14.47
N ASP A 60 36.95 2.86 -13.16
CA ASP A 60 36.54 1.77 -12.28
C ASP A 60 35.07 1.48 -12.64
N ASP A 61 34.82 0.43 -13.43
CA ASP A 61 33.47 -0.01 -13.86
C ASP A 61 32.64 -0.65 -12.74
N ASN A 62 33.13 -0.68 -11.49
CA ASN A 62 32.31 -1.06 -10.36
C ASN A 62 31.59 0.19 -9.83
N PRO A 63 30.23 0.25 -9.84
CA PRO A 63 29.55 1.25 -9.05
C PRO A 63 30.08 1.15 -7.63
N PRO A 64 30.36 2.28 -6.96
CA PRO A 64 30.88 2.21 -5.60
C PRO A 64 29.88 1.41 -4.77
N ASP A 65 30.33 0.33 -4.12
CA ASP A 65 29.56 -0.52 -3.18
C ASP A 65 28.66 0.30 -2.21
N ASN A 66 29.08 1.54 -1.97
CA ASN A 66 28.37 2.57 -1.23
C ASN A 66 26.99 2.97 -1.78
N ASP A 67 26.76 2.95 -3.10
CA ASP A 67 25.53 3.39 -3.76
C ASP A 67 24.39 2.36 -3.61
N GLU A 68 24.70 1.07 -3.70
CA GLU A 68 23.73 0.01 -3.44
C GLU A 68 23.27 0.02 -1.98
N VAL A 69 24.20 0.23 -1.05
CA VAL A 69 23.89 0.36 0.38
C VAL A 69 22.98 1.57 0.63
N VAL A 70 23.25 2.74 0.04
CA VAL A 70 22.37 3.93 0.15
C VAL A 70 20.97 3.61 -0.38
N LYS A 71 20.88 3.04 -1.59
CA LYS A 71 19.62 2.67 -2.24
C LYS A 71 18.77 1.73 -1.38
N HIS A 72 19.40 0.75 -0.76
CA HIS A 72 18.74 -0.20 0.12
C HIS A 72 18.20 0.46 1.42
N TYR A 73 18.94 1.41 2.02
CA TYR A 73 18.44 2.18 3.16
C TYR A 73 17.29 3.12 2.78
N ILE A 74 17.33 3.73 1.59
CA ILE A 74 16.22 4.53 1.05
C ILE A 74 14.96 3.68 0.96
N GLY A 75 15.06 2.49 0.36
CA GLY A 75 13.94 1.57 0.22
C GLY A 75 13.30 1.17 1.56
N ARG A 76 14.13 0.78 2.55
CA ARG A 76 13.63 0.44 3.89
C ARG A 76 13.04 1.64 4.63
N GLY A 77 13.69 2.80 4.54
CA GLY A 77 13.24 4.03 5.18
C GLY A 77 11.91 4.53 4.62
N CYS A 78 11.75 4.52 3.29
CA CYS A 78 10.49 4.84 2.62
C CYS A 78 9.38 3.84 2.98
N GLY A 79 9.68 2.54 3.08
CA GLY A 79 8.73 1.53 3.53
C GLY A 79 8.23 1.78 4.96
N LEU A 80 9.13 2.04 5.91
CA LEU A 80 8.79 2.36 7.30
C LEU A 80 7.99 3.67 7.40
N ALA A 81 8.41 4.71 6.68
CA ALA A 81 7.71 5.98 6.65
C ALA A 81 6.29 5.83 6.08
N SER A 82 6.11 5.02 5.03
CA SER A 82 4.78 4.70 4.48
C SER A 82 3.89 4.04 5.52
N LEU A 83 4.43 3.07 6.27
CA LEU A 83 3.69 2.35 7.31
C LEU A 83 3.26 3.29 8.45
N ILE A 84 4.17 4.13 8.94
CA ILE A 84 3.85 5.15 9.97
C ILE A 84 2.81 6.13 9.44
N THR A 85 2.97 6.56 8.20
CA THR A 85 2.05 7.51 7.58
C THR A 85 0.64 6.94 7.49
N GLU A 86 0.49 5.70 7.00
CA GLU A 86 -0.79 5.02 6.81
C GLU A 86 -1.50 4.70 8.13
N ASN A 87 -0.75 4.43 9.19
CA ASN A 87 -1.28 3.98 10.47
C ASN A 87 -1.45 5.10 11.50
N LEU A 88 -0.65 6.17 11.42
CA LEU A 88 -0.62 7.22 12.45
C LEU A 88 -0.87 8.62 11.87
N LEU A 89 -0.10 9.05 10.86
CA LEU A 89 -0.12 10.46 10.43
C LEU A 89 -1.39 10.85 9.66
N ILE A 90 -1.97 9.91 8.88
CA ILE A 90 -3.19 10.19 8.12
C ILE A 90 -4.48 9.95 8.93
N HIS A 91 -4.36 9.37 10.12
CA HIS A 91 -5.51 8.97 10.94
C HIS A 91 -6.45 10.13 11.32
N PRO A 92 -5.98 11.35 11.64
CA PRO A 92 -6.84 12.53 11.82
C PRO A 92 -7.82 12.76 10.67
N PHE A 93 -7.33 12.64 9.44
CA PHE A 93 -8.15 12.85 8.26
C PHE A 93 -9.09 11.67 8.01
N LEU A 94 -8.73 10.45 8.46
CA LEU A 94 -9.64 9.30 8.42
C LEU A 94 -10.84 9.52 9.34
N VAL A 95 -10.57 10.01 10.56
CA VAL A 95 -11.60 10.37 11.53
C VAL A 95 -12.50 11.47 10.97
N LEU A 96 -11.95 12.59 10.51
CA LEU A 96 -12.72 13.69 9.93
C LEU A 96 -13.55 13.27 8.72
N ARG A 97 -12.97 12.44 7.84
CA ARG A 97 -13.67 11.87 6.68
C ARG A 97 -14.90 11.07 7.13
N ARG A 98 -14.71 10.09 8.01
CA ARG A 98 -15.79 9.22 8.50
C ARG A 98 -16.88 10.03 9.19
N GLN A 99 -16.51 11.00 10.02
CA GLN A 99 -17.44 11.91 10.69
C GLN A 99 -18.34 12.66 9.70
N CYS A 100 -17.75 13.23 8.64
CA CYS A 100 -18.52 13.90 7.59
C CYS A 100 -19.44 12.90 6.86
N GLN A 101 -18.93 11.73 6.48
CA GLN A 101 -19.68 10.73 5.71
C GLN A 101 -20.95 10.30 6.45
N VAL A 102 -20.88 10.17 7.77
CA VAL A 102 -21.96 9.59 8.58
C VAL A 102 -22.97 10.61 9.07
N ASN A 103 -22.70 11.91 8.92
CA ASN A 103 -23.56 12.99 9.38
C ASN A 103 -24.63 13.37 8.32
N PRO A 104 -25.89 12.94 8.46
CA PRO A 104 -26.94 13.26 7.49
C PRO A 104 -27.37 14.73 7.54
N VAL A 105 -27.33 15.36 8.72
CA VAL A 105 -27.84 16.72 8.96
C VAL A 105 -26.84 17.82 8.59
N SER A 106 -25.59 17.47 8.31
CA SER A 106 -24.55 18.42 7.92
C SER A 106 -24.95 19.21 6.67
N LYS A 107 -24.81 20.53 6.77
CA LYS A 107 -24.96 21.49 5.68
C LYS A 107 -23.63 21.74 4.96
N LYS A 108 -22.49 21.66 5.67
CA LYS A 108 -21.17 21.83 5.08
C LYS A 108 -20.60 20.48 4.68
N TYR A 109 -20.60 20.19 3.39
CA TYR A 109 -20.17 18.86 2.94
C TYR A 109 -18.65 18.65 2.99
N HIS A 110 -17.87 19.71 3.21
CA HIS A 110 -16.41 19.62 3.33
C HIS A 110 -15.73 18.89 2.15
N VAL A 111 -16.23 19.12 0.93
CA VAL A 111 -15.69 18.52 -0.31
C VAL A 111 -14.30 19.07 -0.62
N ILE A 112 -14.04 20.33 -0.26
CA ILE A 112 -12.75 21.01 -0.48
C ILE A 112 -11.94 21.01 0.82
N PRO A 113 -10.64 20.66 0.80
CA PRO A 113 -9.77 20.54 1.98
C PRO A 113 -9.80 21.76 2.91
N ILE A 114 -9.72 22.97 2.34
CA ILE A 114 -9.54 24.22 3.08
C ILE A 114 -10.69 24.44 4.08
N THR A 115 -11.89 23.93 3.78
CA THR A 115 -13.06 24.08 4.64
C THR A 115 -12.96 23.30 5.96
N LEU A 116 -12.07 22.31 6.06
CA LEU A 116 -11.87 21.51 7.27
C LEU A 116 -10.88 22.16 8.25
N ILE A 117 -9.99 23.04 7.78
CA ILE A 117 -8.95 23.66 8.63
C ILE A 117 -9.58 24.42 9.81
N PRO A 118 -10.59 25.29 9.63
CA PRO A 118 -11.21 26.00 10.75
C PRO A 118 -11.91 25.05 11.73
N VAL A 119 -12.47 23.94 11.22
CA VAL A 119 -13.16 22.93 12.04
C VAL A 119 -12.15 22.16 12.88
N MET A 120 -11.02 21.74 12.28
CA MET A 120 -9.92 21.09 12.98
C MET A 120 -9.36 21.97 14.10
N MET A 121 -9.16 23.27 13.84
CA MET A 121 -8.69 24.22 14.86
C MET A 121 -9.69 24.33 16.02
N ARG A 122 -11.00 24.39 15.74
CA ARG A 122 -12.04 24.47 16.78
C ARG A 122 -12.16 23.17 17.58
N LEU A 123 -12.10 22.01 16.93
CA LEU A 123 -12.09 20.72 17.61
C LEU A 123 -10.86 20.61 18.53
N HIS A 124 -9.69 21.02 18.04
CA HIS A 124 -8.48 21.06 18.85
C HIS A 124 -8.60 21.98 20.06
N GLN A 125 -9.15 23.18 19.87
CA GLN A 125 -9.35 24.16 20.96
C GLN A 125 -10.38 23.70 22.00
N THR A 126 -11.38 22.91 21.60
CA THR A 126 -12.49 22.52 22.49
C THR A 126 -12.31 21.16 23.15
N GLN A 127 -11.70 20.19 22.44
CA GLN A 127 -11.58 18.80 22.89
C GLN A 127 -10.12 18.32 23.02
N GLY A 128 -9.14 19.12 22.56
CA GLY A 128 -7.72 18.74 22.54
C GLY A 128 -7.32 17.97 21.28
N LEU A 129 -6.07 17.50 21.22
CA LEU A 129 -5.55 16.79 20.03
C LEU A 129 -6.05 15.34 19.92
N ASN A 130 -6.39 14.71 21.04
CA ASN A 130 -6.77 13.29 21.08
C ASN A 130 -8.07 13.01 20.31
N THR A 131 -8.97 13.99 20.20
CA THR A 131 -10.22 13.89 19.43
C THR A 131 -10.02 13.46 17.97
N LEU A 132 -8.90 13.85 17.35
CA LEU A 132 -8.55 13.47 15.98
C LEU A 132 -7.92 12.07 15.91
N TRP A 133 -7.43 11.55 17.03
CA TRP A 133 -6.83 10.22 17.16
C TRP A 133 -7.72 9.15 17.79
N LYS A 134 -8.99 9.47 18.04
CA LYS A 134 -9.95 8.50 18.54
C LYS A 134 -10.05 7.26 17.68
N GLY A 135 -10.23 6.12 18.34
CA GLY A 135 -10.32 4.80 17.71
C GLY A 135 -9.04 4.34 16.99
N ILE A 136 -7.88 4.99 17.16
CA ILE A 136 -6.65 4.52 16.49
C ILE A 136 -6.28 3.09 16.94
N GLY A 137 -6.44 2.78 18.23
CA GLY A 137 -6.16 1.44 18.76
C GLY A 137 -7.02 0.37 18.10
N SER A 138 -8.33 0.56 18.02
CA SER A 138 -9.23 -0.40 17.39
C SER A 138 -9.00 -0.51 15.87
N VAL A 139 -8.67 0.59 15.18
CA VAL A 139 -8.33 0.54 13.75
C VAL A 139 -7.08 -0.31 13.52
N LEU A 140 -6.03 -0.14 14.33
CA LEU A 140 -4.81 -0.95 14.24
C LEU A 140 -5.07 -2.43 14.55
N ILE A 141 -5.90 -2.70 15.57
CA ILE A 141 -6.31 -4.06 15.91
C ILE A 141 -7.08 -4.71 14.76
N VAL A 142 -8.04 -4.00 14.15
CA VAL A 142 -8.81 -4.53 13.01
C VAL A 142 -7.90 -4.78 11.79
N ARG A 143 -6.91 -3.92 11.55
CA ARG A 143 -5.89 -4.13 10.51
C ARG A 143 -5.07 -5.40 10.79
N GLY A 144 -4.57 -5.55 12.02
CA GLY A 144 -3.86 -6.76 12.46
C GLY A 144 -4.72 -8.02 12.37
N LEU A 145 -5.98 -7.93 12.79
CA LEU A 145 -6.96 -9.01 12.69
C LEU A 145 -7.21 -9.41 11.25
N THR A 146 -7.28 -8.45 10.32
CA THR A 146 -7.43 -8.74 8.89
C THR A 146 -6.28 -9.60 8.38
N LEU A 147 -5.04 -9.28 8.77
CA LEU A 147 -3.86 -10.07 8.40
C LEU A 147 -3.89 -11.46 9.05
N ALA A 148 -4.23 -11.54 10.33
CA ALA A 148 -4.31 -12.79 11.07
C ALA A 148 -5.40 -13.73 10.52
N VAL A 149 -6.58 -13.19 10.17
CA VAL A 149 -7.68 -13.94 9.60
C VAL A 149 -7.35 -14.39 8.18
N GLU A 150 -6.77 -13.54 7.34
CA GLU A 150 -6.30 -13.95 6.00
C GLU A 150 -5.29 -15.10 6.10
N ASP A 151 -4.36 -15.04 7.03
CA ASP A 151 -3.37 -16.09 7.26
C ASP A 151 -4.01 -17.38 7.78
N LEU A 152 -4.88 -17.30 8.78
CA LEU A 152 -5.59 -18.45 9.34
C LEU A 152 -6.47 -19.12 8.29
N VAL A 153 -7.25 -18.35 7.54
CA VAL A 153 -8.10 -18.87 6.45
C VAL A 153 -7.23 -19.55 5.39
N SER A 154 -6.07 -18.97 5.03
CA SER A 154 -5.13 -19.59 4.06
C SER A 154 -4.53 -20.91 4.55
N LYS A 155 -4.43 -21.12 5.87
CA LYS A 155 -3.91 -22.35 6.47
C LYS A 155 -4.99 -23.42 6.64
N VAL A 156 -6.23 -23.01 6.90
CA VAL A 156 -7.38 -23.91 7.08
C VAL A 156 -7.98 -24.33 5.75
N THR A 157 -7.93 -23.47 4.74
CA THR A 157 -8.48 -23.72 3.40
C THR A 157 -7.37 -23.99 2.39
N PRO A 158 -7.63 -24.75 1.31
CA PRO A 158 -6.65 -24.95 0.23
C PRO A 158 -6.54 -23.71 -0.69
N TRP A 159 -6.93 -22.53 -0.24
CA TRP A 159 -7.00 -21.33 -1.06
C TRP A 159 -5.67 -20.54 -1.04
N PRO A 160 -5.11 -20.18 -2.21
CA PRO A 160 -3.80 -19.57 -2.29
C PRO A 160 -3.81 -18.12 -1.77
N LYS A 161 -2.84 -17.81 -0.91
CA LYS A 161 -2.60 -16.45 -0.39
C LYS A 161 -2.06 -15.50 -1.46
N GLU A 162 -1.34 -16.04 -2.45
CA GLU A 162 -0.72 -15.27 -3.53
C GLU A 162 -1.13 -15.79 -4.91
N ILE A 163 -1.20 -14.88 -5.88
CA ILE A 163 -1.51 -15.20 -7.27
C ILE A 163 -0.18 -15.45 -8.01
N SER A 164 0.26 -16.70 -8.04
CA SER A 164 1.51 -17.09 -8.74
C SER A 164 1.30 -17.33 -10.23
N HIS A 165 0.17 -17.95 -10.61
CA HIS A 165 -0.19 -18.21 -12.01
C HIS A 165 -1.59 -17.67 -12.30
N LEU A 166 -1.81 -17.20 -13.53
CA LEU A 166 -3.08 -16.61 -14.00
C LEU A 166 -4.20 -17.66 -14.20
N SER A 167 -4.21 -18.75 -13.44
CA SER A 167 -5.28 -19.74 -13.52
C SER A 167 -6.56 -19.16 -12.93
N PHE A 168 -7.64 -19.15 -13.72
CA PHE A 168 -8.96 -18.69 -13.28
C PHE A 168 -9.42 -19.38 -11.99
N LYS A 169 -9.06 -20.66 -11.79
CA LYS A 169 -9.36 -21.40 -10.55
C LYS A 169 -8.62 -20.81 -9.35
N GLN A 170 -7.33 -20.50 -9.49
CA GLN A 170 -6.53 -19.91 -8.41
C GLN A 170 -6.99 -18.49 -8.07
N ILE A 171 -7.34 -17.68 -9.10
CA ILE A 171 -7.91 -16.35 -8.90
C ILE A 171 -9.23 -16.46 -8.13
N GLY A 172 -10.13 -17.37 -8.53
CA GLY A 172 -11.39 -17.60 -7.83
C GLY A 172 -11.20 -18.01 -6.37
N GLN A 173 -10.28 -18.94 -6.09
CA GLN A 173 -9.95 -19.36 -4.72
C GLN A 173 -9.36 -18.22 -3.90
N HIS A 174 -8.47 -17.40 -4.48
CA HIS A 174 -7.92 -16.23 -3.82
C HIS A 174 -9.00 -15.20 -3.47
N LEU A 175 -9.95 -14.96 -4.38
CA LEU A 175 -11.08 -14.07 -4.13
C LEU A 175 -12.03 -14.60 -3.06
N LEU A 176 -12.26 -15.92 -3.02
CA LEU A 176 -13.03 -16.56 -1.94
C LEU A 176 -12.34 -16.39 -0.58
N LEU A 177 -11.02 -16.55 -0.53
CA LEU A 177 -10.23 -16.30 0.66
C LEU A 177 -10.39 -14.85 1.14
N LYS A 178 -10.25 -13.87 0.23
CA LYS A 178 -10.46 -12.45 0.56
C LYS A 178 -11.89 -12.18 1.04
N ALA A 179 -12.89 -12.77 0.40
CA ALA A 179 -14.28 -12.58 0.75
C ALA A 179 -14.59 -13.14 2.14
N ALA A 180 -14.10 -14.34 2.45
CA ALA A 180 -14.23 -14.97 3.76
C ALA A 180 -13.54 -14.14 4.85
N SER A 181 -12.32 -13.64 4.59
CA SER A 181 -11.61 -12.79 5.54
C SER A 181 -12.34 -11.48 5.82
N ILE A 182 -12.86 -10.81 4.80
CA ILE A 182 -13.67 -9.58 4.98
C ILE A 182 -14.93 -9.89 5.80
N ALA A 183 -15.63 -10.99 5.50
CA ALA A 183 -16.84 -11.38 6.21
C ALA A 183 -16.59 -11.61 7.72
N ILE A 184 -15.52 -12.33 8.06
CA ILE A 184 -15.14 -12.62 9.46
C ILE A 184 -14.74 -11.34 10.21
N VAL A 185 -14.06 -10.40 9.55
CA VAL A 185 -13.59 -9.14 10.16
C VAL A 185 -14.70 -8.08 10.29
N THR A 186 -15.76 -8.16 9.48
CA THR A 186 -16.85 -7.17 9.41
C THR A 186 -17.45 -6.75 10.77
N PRO A 187 -17.76 -7.66 11.72
CA PRO A 187 -18.25 -7.26 13.06
C PRO A 187 -17.27 -6.33 13.80
N PHE A 188 -15.98 -6.65 13.78
CA PHE A 188 -14.92 -5.86 14.45
C PHE A 188 -14.67 -4.54 13.71
N TYR A 189 -14.72 -4.56 12.38
CA TYR A 189 -14.69 -3.33 11.59
C TYR A 189 -15.84 -2.38 11.97
N SER A 190 -17.03 -2.93 12.22
CA SER A 190 -18.19 -2.12 12.62
C SER A 190 -18.00 -1.48 14.00
N ALA A 191 -17.43 -2.22 14.96
CA ALA A 191 -17.09 -1.70 16.28
C ALA A 191 -16.04 -0.60 16.20
N SER A 192 -14.94 -0.85 15.47
CA SER A 192 -13.90 0.17 15.26
C SER A 192 -14.44 1.41 14.53
N LEU A 193 -15.36 1.24 13.57
CA LEU A 193 -16.01 2.38 12.90
C LEU A 193 -16.74 3.27 13.92
N ILE A 194 -17.52 2.70 14.85
CA ILE A 194 -18.18 3.45 15.93
C ILE A 194 -17.16 4.27 16.72
N GLU A 195 -16.11 3.64 17.23
CA GLU A 195 -15.10 4.33 18.04
C GLU A 195 -14.44 5.49 17.30
N THR A 196 -14.26 5.38 15.97
CA THR A 196 -13.69 6.48 15.18
C THR A 196 -14.64 7.64 14.94
N VAL A 197 -15.96 7.45 15.06
CA VAL A 197 -16.96 8.51 14.84
C VAL A 197 -17.61 9.00 16.13
N GLN A 198 -17.57 8.24 17.21
CA GLN A 198 -18.18 8.65 18.47
C GLN A 198 -17.45 9.87 19.04
N SER A 199 -18.21 10.86 19.53
CA SER A 199 -17.64 12.04 20.18
C SER A 199 -17.04 11.66 21.54
N GLU A 200 -15.84 12.14 21.85
CA GLU A 200 -15.20 11.88 23.16
C GLU A 200 -15.98 12.48 24.33
N VAL A 201 -16.80 13.49 24.06
CA VAL A 201 -17.67 14.13 25.07
C VAL A 201 -18.84 13.22 25.47
N ALA A 202 -19.24 12.32 24.57
CA ALA A 202 -20.37 11.42 24.76
C ALA A 202 -19.95 9.94 24.92
N SER A 203 -18.66 9.64 24.81
CA SER A 203 -18.10 8.30 24.93
C SER A 203 -17.40 8.15 26.27
N GLU A 204 -17.66 7.04 26.97
CA GLU A 204 -16.68 6.54 27.94
C GLU A 204 -15.40 6.18 27.17
N ARG A 205 -14.21 6.36 27.78
CA ARG A 205 -12.94 6.05 27.10
C ARG A 205 -12.90 4.53 26.84
N PRO A 206 -13.04 4.07 25.58
CA PRO A 206 -13.06 2.65 25.31
C PRO A 206 -11.67 2.06 25.60
N GLY A 207 -11.65 0.89 26.22
CA GLY A 207 -10.45 0.08 26.34
C GLY A 207 -9.99 -0.39 24.97
N VAL A 208 -8.68 -0.56 24.78
CA VAL A 208 -8.12 -0.99 23.48
C VAL A 208 -8.65 -2.35 23.01
N LEU A 209 -9.13 -3.21 23.92
CA LEU A 209 -9.67 -4.53 23.59
C LEU A 209 -11.20 -4.54 23.48
N ASP A 210 -11.89 -3.43 23.77
CA ASP A 210 -13.35 -3.37 23.72
C ASP A 210 -13.89 -3.62 22.32
N VAL A 211 -13.11 -3.30 21.28
CA VAL A 211 -13.39 -3.66 19.89
C VAL A 211 -13.69 -5.15 19.69
N PHE A 212 -13.03 -6.05 20.45
CA PHE A 212 -13.30 -7.49 20.37
C PHE A 212 -14.62 -7.85 21.03
N ARG A 213 -14.88 -7.26 22.20
CA ARG A 213 -16.14 -7.45 22.94
C ARG A 213 -17.32 -6.97 22.10
N ASP A 214 -17.25 -5.73 21.60
CA ASP A 214 -18.31 -5.09 20.84
C ASP A 214 -18.52 -5.76 19.47
N GLY A 215 -17.42 -6.18 18.83
CA GLY A 215 -17.48 -7.00 17.63
C GLY A 215 -18.16 -8.35 17.88
N ALA A 216 -17.82 -9.04 18.97
CA ALA A 216 -18.43 -10.32 19.33
C ALA A 216 -19.92 -10.19 19.70
N ILE A 217 -20.30 -9.13 20.42
CA ILE A 217 -21.71 -8.84 20.74
C ILE A 217 -22.52 -8.69 19.45
N ARG A 218 -22.03 -7.92 18.47
CA ARG A 218 -22.69 -7.77 17.17
C ARG A 218 -22.85 -9.08 16.38
N LEU A 219 -21.98 -10.05 16.61
CA LEU A 219 -22.08 -11.38 16.00
C LEU A 219 -23.17 -12.24 16.67
N LEU A 220 -23.32 -12.11 17.99
CA LEU A 220 -24.27 -12.88 18.80
C LEU A 220 -25.68 -12.27 18.81
N GLU A 221 -25.81 -10.96 18.56
CA GLU A 221 -27.09 -10.26 18.41
C GLU A 221 -27.73 -10.57 17.05
N VAL A 222 -28.22 -11.80 16.92
CA VAL A 222 -28.96 -12.30 15.73
C VAL A 222 -30.42 -11.76 15.70
N GLY A 223 -30.88 -11.15 16.79
CA GLY A 223 -32.28 -10.72 16.99
C GLY A 223 -32.58 -9.25 16.65
N THR A 224 -33.77 -9.00 16.11
CA THR A 224 -34.30 -7.67 15.72
C THR A 224 -34.81 -6.84 16.90
N LYS A 225 -34.05 -6.74 18.00
CA LYS A 225 -34.43 -5.82 19.10
C LYS A 225 -33.97 -4.40 18.78
N GLY A 226 -34.69 -3.73 17.87
CA GLY A 226 -34.52 -2.31 17.59
C GLY A 226 -34.16 -1.99 16.14
N ARG A 227 -33.64 -0.78 15.91
CA ARG A 227 -33.28 -0.24 14.59
C ARG A 227 -31.90 -0.70 14.10
N LEU A 228 -31.16 -1.44 14.94
CA LEU A 228 -29.85 -1.98 14.61
C LEU A 228 -29.99 -3.04 13.51
N ILE A 229 -29.21 -2.89 12.44
CA ILE A 229 -29.18 -3.86 11.35
C ILE A 229 -28.30 -5.03 11.78
N PRO A 230 -28.80 -6.26 11.73
CA PRO A 230 -28.02 -7.42 12.14
C PRO A 230 -26.83 -7.62 11.22
N ILE A 231 -25.73 -8.13 11.76
CA ILE A 231 -24.44 -8.17 11.04
C ILE A 231 -24.51 -8.99 9.75
N TYR A 232 -25.33 -10.04 9.69
CA TYR A 232 -25.51 -10.86 8.50
C TYR A 232 -26.10 -10.09 7.31
N ALA A 233 -26.86 -9.01 7.56
CA ALA A 233 -27.38 -8.15 6.51
C ALA A 233 -26.34 -7.09 6.05
N LEU A 234 -25.33 -6.80 6.89
CA LEU A 234 -24.23 -5.90 6.58
C LEU A 234 -23.09 -6.58 5.82
N ILE A 235 -22.88 -7.89 6.03
CA ILE A 235 -21.79 -8.64 5.40
C ILE A 235 -21.85 -8.61 3.85
N PRO A 236 -22.96 -8.93 3.17
CA PRO A 236 -23.00 -8.97 1.71
C PRO A 236 -22.59 -7.67 1.03
N PRO A 237 -23.14 -6.47 1.37
CA PRO A 237 -22.70 -5.23 0.75
C PRO A 237 -21.25 -4.88 1.07
N THR A 238 -20.76 -5.16 2.29
CA THR A 238 -19.36 -4.92 2.68
C THR A 238 -18.39 -5.80 1.90
N VAL A 239 -18.67 -7.09 1.78
CA VAL A 239 -17.84 -8.05 1.04
C VAL A 239 -17.85 -7.71 -0.45
N ALA A 240 -19.02 -7.45 -1.04
CA ALA A 240 -19.13 -7.10 -2.45
C ALA A 240 -18.32 -5.82 -2.78
N CYS A 241 -18.48 -4.77 -1.97
CA CYS A 241 -17.73 -3.53 -2.15
C CYS A 241 -16.22 -3.73 -1.91
N GLY A 242 -15.84 -4.50 -0.88
CA GLY A 242 -14.44 -4.77 -0.56
C GLY A 242 -13.72 -5.53 -1.68
N ILE A 243 -14.36 -6.57 -2.22
CA ILE A 243 -13.82 -7.34 -3.36
C ILE A 243 -13.75 -6.49 -4.63
N ALA A 244 -14.81 -5.73 -4.94
CA ALA A 244 -14.81 -4.85 -6.11
C ALA A 244 -13.70 -3.79 -6.02
N LYS A 245 -13.54 -3.16 -4.85
CA LYS A 245 -12.48 -2.18 -4.59
C LYS A 245 -11.09 -2.81 -4.70
N TYR A 246 -10.91 -4.03 -4.19
CA TYR A 246 -9.65 -4.76 -4.27
C TYR A 246 -9.26 -5.11 -5.72
N LEU A 247 -10.18 -5.66 -6.50
CA LEU A 247 -9.98 -5.98 -7.92
C LEU A 247 -9.65 -4.72 -8.74
N PHE A 248 -10.37 -3.63 -8.47
CA PHE A 248 -10.11 -2.35 -9.10
C PHE A 248 -8.71 -1.83 -8.75
N ALA A 249 -8.31 -1.87 -7.48
CA ALA A 249 -6.99 -1.44 -7.05
C ALA A 249 -5.87 -2.27 -7.72
N ILE A 250 -5.99 -3.60 -7.80
CA ILE A 250 -4.99 -4.43 -8.51
C ILE A 250 -4.89 -4.03 -9.99
N SER A 251 -6.03 -3.80 -10.63
CA SER A 251 -6.09 -3.40 -12.04
C SER A 251 -5.38 -2.06 -12.26
N VAL A 252 -5.71 -1.05 -11.45
CA VAL A 252 -5.08 0.28 -11.51
C VAL A 252 -3.59 0.19 -11.19
N LYS A 253 -3.18 -0.60 -10.19
CA LYS A 253 -1.77 -0.81 -9.84
C LYS A 253 -0.98 -1.38 -11.02
N THR A 254 -1.53 -2.40 -11.66
CA THR A 254 -0.89 -3.08 -12.80
C THR A 254 -0.70 -2.10 -13.97
N VAL A 255 -1.75 -1.35 -14.31
CA VAL A 255 -1.72 -0.33 -15.37
C VAL A 255 -0.75 0.80 -15.02
N ALA A 256 -0.79 1.33 -13.80
CA ALA A 256 0.09 2.40 -13.35
C ALA A 256 1.56 1.98 -13.37
N SER A 257 1.88 0.80 -12.83
CA SER A 257 3.24 0.23 -12.85
C SER A 257 3.73 0.03 -14.28
N HIS A 258 2.89 -0.50 -15.17
CA HIS A 258 3.22 -0.65 -16.60
C HIS A 258 3.51 0.70 -17.27
N ILE A 259 2.62 1.69 -17.12
CA ILE A 259 2.80 3.03 -17.68
C ILE A 259 4.10 3.66 -17.17
N MET A 260 4.39 3.58 -15.88
CA MET A 260 5.60 4.17 -15.30
C MET A 260 6.88 3.50 -15.80
N ARG A 261 6.92 2.16 -15.90
CA ARG A 261 8.06 1.43 -16.47
C ARG A 261 8.30 1.80 -17.94
N THR A 262 7.22 1.88 -18.73
CA THR A 262 7.30 2.27 -20.14
C THR A 262 7.78 3.71 -20.30
N ARG A 263 7.25 4.64 -19.49
CA ARG A 263 7.70 6.05 -19.49
C ARG A 263 9.16 6.19 -19.05
N HIS A 264 9.59 5.39 -18.07
CA HIS A 264 10.98 5.37 -17.62
C HIS A 264 11.92 4.94 -18.75
N LYS A 265 11.61 3.82 -19.42
CA LYS A 265 12.37 3.32 -20.57
C LYS A 265 12.44 4.37 -21.70
N TYR A 266 11.30 4.93 -22.07
CA TYR A 266 11.23 5.96 -23.11
C TYR A 266 12.07 7.21 -22.76
N SER A 267 12.07 7.62 -21.49
CA SER A 267 12.90 8.76 -21.05
C SER A 267 14.40 8.46 -21.09
N GLN A 268 14.81 7.20 -20.93
CA GLN A 268 16.22 6.78 -21.07
C GLN A 268 16.63 6.77 -22.55
N GLU A 269 15.76 6.28 -23.44
CA GLU A 269 15.97 6.27 -24.89
C GLU A 269 16.20 7.69 -25.44
N ILE A 270 15.38 8.66 -25.04
CA ILE A 270 15.55 10.07 -25.44
C ILE A 270 16.89 10.65 -24.93
N ARG A 271 17.38 10.21 -23.76
CA ARG A 271 18.62 10.72 -23.16
C ARG A 271 19.89 10.09 -23.74
N GLY A 272 19.78 9.18 -24.72
CA GLY A 272 20.92 8.61 -25.45
C GLY A 272 21.78 7.63 -24.67
N ALA A 273 21.40 7.27 -23.43
CA ALA A 273 22.12 6.32 -22.60
C ALA A 273 21.18 5.15 -22.22
N TYR A 274 21.31 4.04 -22.94
CA TYR A 274 20.64 2.79 -22.59
C TYR A 274 21.52 2.00 -21.61
N SER A 275 21.21 2.05 -20.32
CA SER A 275 21.83 1.12 -19.38
C SER A 275 21.36 -0.29 -19.73
N ARG A 276 22.29 -1.17 -20.12
CA ARG A 276 21.99 -2.59 -20.38
C ARG A 276 21.61 -3.34 -19.09
N GLU A 277 21.87 -2.73 -17.94
CA GLU A 277 21.42 -3.17 -16.62
C GLU A 277 19.90 -3.04 -16.44
N ILE A 278 19.35 -4.11 -15.87
CA ILE A 278 18.03 -4.20 -15.26
C ILE A 278 17.74 -2.92 -14.48
N ILE A 279 16.51 -2.39 -14.58
CA ILE A 279 16.03 -1.22 -13.81
C ILE A 279 16.65 -1.27 -12.41
N SER A 280 17.45 -0.25 -12.03
CA SER A 280 18.10 -0.23 -10.72
C SER A 280 17.07 -0.55 -9.64
N GLU A 281 17.39 -1.46 -8.74
CA GLU A 281 16.44 -2.03 -7.76
C GLU A 281 15.65 -0.94 -7.01
N SER A 282 16.31 0.18 -6.70
CA SER A 282 15.68 1.36 -6.09
C SER A 282 14.59 2.01 -6.94
N THR A 283 14.81 2.10 -8.25
CA THR A 283 13.86 2.68 -9.20
C THR A 283 12.66 1.77 -9.40
N ALA A 284 12.89 0.45 -9.44
CA ALA A 284 11.80 -0.52 -9.49
C ALA A 284 10.94 -0.45 -8.22
N GLN A 285 11.57 -0.31 -7.04
CA GLN A 285 10.89 -0.12 -5.77
C GLN A 285 10.11 1.20 -5.71
N ASP A 286 10.68 2.30 -6.20
CA ASP A 286 10.00 3.60 -6.26
C ASP A 286 8.75 3.54 -7.15
N ILE A 287 8.86 2.93 -8.34
CA ILE A 287 7.73 2.73 -9.25
C ILE A 287 6.64 1.89 -8.57
N GLU A 288 7.02 0.84 -7.84
CA GLU A 288 6.09 -0.03 -7.14
C GLU A 288 5.35 0.71 -6.02
N ILE A 289 6.05 1.46 -5.18
CA ILE A 289 5.45 2.28 -4.12
C ILE A 289 4.47 3.30 -4.74
N GLN A 290 4.88 4.02 -5.79
CA GLN A 290 4.02 4.98 -6.46
C GLN A 290 2.78 4.32 -7.08
N ALA A 291 2.93 3.13 -7.69
CA ALA A 291 1.82 2.40 -8.31
C ALA A 291 0.78 1.97 -7.25
N VAL A 292 1.25 1.48 -6.11
CA VAL A 292 0.39 1.12 -4.98
C VAL A 292 -0.39 2.34 -4.49
N LEU A 293 0.26 3.48 -4.31
CA LEU A 293 -0.42 4.70 -3.84
C LEU A 293 -1.45 5.21 -4.83
N ILE A 294 -1.11 5.29 -6.12
CA ILE A 294 -2.04 5.67 -7.17
C ILE A 294 -3.24 4.73 -7.16
N SER A 295 -3.02 3.43 -7.04
CA SER A 295 -4.10 2.44 -7.03
C SER A 295 -5.02 2.56 -5.81
N MET A 296 -4.44 2.76 -4.62
CA MET A 296 -5.18 2.92 -3.37
C MET A 296 -6.05 4.18 -3.42
N PHE A 297 -5.46 5.31 -3.81
CA PHE A 297 -6.14 6.59 -3.89
C PHE A 297 -7.22 6.63 -4.97
N THR A 298 -6.95 6.05 -6.14
CA THR A 298 -7.96 5.96 -7.21
C THR A 298 -9.12 5.07 -6.78
N ALA A 299 -8.85 3.95 -6.09
CA ALA A 299 -9.89 3.09 -5.56
C ALA A 299 -10.73 3.79 -4.48
N ASP A 300 -10.11 4.56 -3.59
CA ASP A 300 -10.83 5.37 -2.59
C ASP A 300 -11.74 6.42 -3.22
N ILE A 301 -11.30 7.08 -4.29
CA ILE A 301 -12.11 8.08 -5.01
C ILE A 301 -13.32 7.40 -5.68
N VAL A 302 -13.09 6.32 -6.42
CA VAL A 302 -14.14 5.64 -7.20
C VAL A 302 -15.18 5.00 -6.29
N PHE A 303 -14.75 4.36 -5.20
CA PHE A 303 -15.65 3.67 -4.27
C PHE A 303 -16.16 4.55 -3.13
N TYR A 304 -15.83 5.84 -3.12
CA TYR A 304 -16.24 6.78 -2.07
C TYR A 304 -17.76 6.79 -1.82
N PRO A 305 -18.63 6.85 -2.86
CA PRO A 305 -20.08 6.90 -2.64
C PRO A 305 -20.63 5.64 -1.97
N VAL A 306 -20.14 4.48 -2.38
CA VAL A 306 -20.55 3.17 -1.85
C VAL A 306 -20.05 3.02 -0.41
N GLU A 307 -18.83 3.47 -0.13
CA GLU A 307 -18.28 3.50 1.22
C GLU A 307 -19.14 4.36 2.15
N THR A 308 -19.59 5.54 1.72
CA THR A 308 -20.50 6.40 2.52
C THR A 308 -21.81 5.68 2.85
N VAL A 309 -22.42 4.97 1.89
CA VAL A 309 -23.64 4.18 2.11
C VAL A 309 -23.40 3.07 3.14
N ILE A 310 -22.31 2.31 2.98
CA ILE A 310 -21.97 1.19 3.86
C ILE A 310 -21.70 1.67 5.28
N GLN A 311 -20.89 2.72 5.45
CA GLN A 311 -20.58 3.27 6.77
C GLN A 311 -21.82 3.74 7.53
N ARG A 312 -22.76 4.40 6.84
CA ARG A 312 -24.05 4.80 7.43
C ARG A 312 -24.90 3.60 7.85
N LEU A 313 -24.85 2.52 7.08
CA LEU A 313 -25.55 1.28 7.41
C LEU A 313 -24.95 0.60 8.66
N HIS A 314 -23.63 0.64 8.82
CA HIS A 314 -22.93 0.05 9.97
C HIS A 314 -23.16 0.78 11.30
N LEU A 315 -23.45 2.08 11.22
CA LEU A 315 -23.73 2.96 12.35
C LEU A 315 -25.22 3.10 12.67
N GLN A 316 -26.10 2.53 11.84
CA GLN A 316 -27.53 2.60 12.12
C GLN A 316 -27.88 1.85 13.41
N GLY A 317 -28.68 2.47 14.27
CA GLY A 317 -29.23 1.82 15.46
C GLY A 317 -28.26 1.67 16.64
N THR A 318 -27.03 2.17 16.52
CA THR A 318 -25.99 2.12 17.56
C THR A 318 -26.11 3.22 18.61
N ARG A 319 -27.06 4.17 18.44
CA ARG A 319 -27.25 5.36 19.29
C ARG A 319 -25.99 6.22 19.44
N THR A 320 -25.10 6.20 18.46
CA THR A 320 -23.85 6.96 18.48
C THR A 320 -24.09 8.46 18.36
N ILE A 321 -23.41 9.21 19.22
CA ILE A 321 -23.35 10.67 19.19
C ILE A 321 -22.01 11.05 18.54
N VAL A 322 -22.08 11.85 17.49
CA VAL A 322 -20.94 12.26 16.66
C VAL A 322 -20.68 13.76 16.76
N ASP A 323 -19.46 14.19 16.45
CA ASP A 323 -19.10 15.61 16.46
C ASP A 323 -19.71 16.33 15.26
N ASN A 324 -20.26 17.52 15.49
CA ASN A 324 -20.83 18.35 14.45
C ASN A 324 -19.73 19.13 13.74
N LEU A 325 -19.28 18.62 12.59
CA LEU A 325 -18.24 19.25 11.79
C LEU A 325 -18.67 20.54 11.07
N ASP A 326 -19.97 20.89 11.05
CA ASP A 326 -20.38 22.19 10.50
C ASP A 326 -19.89 23.36 11.39
N THR A 327 -19.86 23.15 12.70
CA THR A 327 -19.48 24.16 13.71
C THR A 327 -18.13 23.85 14.36
N GLY A 328 -17.83 22.57 14.59
CA GLY A 328 -16.66 22.08 15.33
C GLY A 328 -16.77 22.23 16.86
N CYS A 329 -17.95 22.54 17.40
CA CYS A 329 -18.14 22.86 18.82
C CYS A 329 -19.39 22.21 19.45
N SER A 330 -20.11 21.36 18.73
CA SER A 330 -21.34 20.72 19.20
C SER A 330 -21.37 19.25 18.79
N VAL A 331 -22.29 18.48 19.37
CA VAL A 331 -22.48 17.06 19.08
C VAL A 331 -23.88 16.80 18.56
N ILE A 332 -24.07 15.74 17.79
CA ILE A 332 -25.36 15.34 17.21
C ILE A 332 -25.55 13.82 17.34
N ALA A 333 -26.78 13.37 17.57
CA ALA A 333 -27.10 11.94 17.60
C ALA A 333 -27.44 11.43 16.19
N LEU A 334 -26.91 10.26 15.81
CA LEU A 334 -27.26 9.61 14.56
C LEU A 334 -28.65 8.96 14.66
N GLY A 335 -29.65 9.60 14.04
CA GLY A 335 -31.05 9.19 14.06
C GLY A 335 -31.56 8.50 12.79
N THR A 336 -30.67 7.97 11.94
CA THR A 336 -31.04 7.42 10.63
C THR A 336 -31.76 6.07 10.74
N ALA A 337 -32.62 5.77 9.76
CA ALA A 337 -33.36 4.52 9.65
C ALA A 337 -33.45 4.13 8.17
N TYR A 338 -32.67 3.13 7.78
CA TYR A 338 -32.64 2.55 6.44
C TYR A 338 -33.07 1.09 6.51
N SER A 339 -33.84 0.67 5.51
CA SER A 339 -34.26 -0.71 5.33
C SER A 339 -33.13 -1.59 4.76
N GLY A 340 -32.14 -0.98 4.13
CA GLY A 340 -30.97 -1.65 3.54
C GLY A 340 -30.10 -0.68 2.74
N ALA A 341 -29.09 -1.20 2.03
CA ALA A 341 -28.13 -0.38 1.28
C ALA A 341 -28.78 0.43 0.15
N VAL A 342 -29.73 -0.15 -0.59
CA VAL A 342 -30.44 0.54 -1.68
C VAL A 342 -31.31 1.67 -1.14
N ASP A 343 -31.98 1.44 -0.02
CA ASP A 343 -32.81 2.45 0.65
C ASP A 343 -31.95 3.60 1.21
N CYS A 344 -30.80 3.28 1.81
CA CYS A 344 -29.80 4.25 2.23
C CYS A 344 -29.30 5.11 1.05
N TYR A 345 -28.96 4.48 -0.09
CA TYR A 345 -28.57 5.20 -1.31
C TYR A 345 -29.66 6.16 -1.79
N LYS A 346 -30.91 5.68 -1.93
CA LYS A 346 -32.04 6.51 -2.37
C LYS A 346 -32.32 7.65 -1.40
N SER A 347 -32.24 7.36 -0.10
CA SER A 347 -32.43 8.35 0.96
C SER A 347 -31.40 9.47 0.82
N ILE A 348 -30.10 9.17 0.75
CA ILE A 348 -29.03 10.17 0.57
C ILE A 348 -29.28 11.01 -0.68
N LEU A 349 -29.57 10.36 -1.82
CA LEU A 349 -29.80 11.07 -3.08
C LEU A 349 -31.01 12.01 -2.99
N SER A 350 -32.08 11.61 -2.30
CA SER A 350 -33.29 12.41 -2.16
C SER A 350 -33.20 13.53 -1.13
N THR A 351 -32.48 13.34 -0.01
CA THR A 351 -32.43 14.30 1.10
C THR A 351 -31.20 15.22 1.05
N GLU A 352 -30.06 14.70 0.57
CA GLU A 352 -28.77 15.40 0.55
C GLU A 352 -28.29 15.68 -0.87
N GLY A 353 -28.92 15.09 -1.88
CA GLY A 353 -28.49 15.22 -3.27
C GLY A 353 -27.21 14.43 -3.58
N PRO A 354 -26.69 14.55 -4.82
CA PRO A 354 -25.57 13.76 -5.30
C PRO A 354 -24.25 14.06 -4.55
N PHE A 355 -24.08 15.27 -4.03
CA PHE A 355 -22.88 15.61 -3.24
C PHE A 355 -22.93 15.07 -1.81
N GLY A 356 -24.08 14.61 -1.31
CA GLY A 356 -24.20 13.95 -0.01
C GLY A 356 -23.33 12.71 0.12
N PHE A 357 -23.11 12.00 -1.00
CA PHE A 357 -22.20 10.85 -1.06
C PHE A 357 -20.73 11.21 -0.84
N TYR A 358 -20.34 12.45 -1.15
CA TYR A 358 -18.96 12.95 -1.11
C TYR A 358 -18.68 13.82 0.13
N LYS A 359 -19.52 13.73 1.16
CA LYS A 359 -19.30 14.42 2.43
C LYS A 359 -17.96 14.01 3.04
N GLY A 360 -17.08 14.98 3.26
CA GLY A 360 -15.73 14.78 3.80
C GLY A 360 -14.67 14.44 2.75
N PHE A 361 -14.96 14.60 1.45
CA PHE A 361 -13.97 14.34 0.39
C PHE A 361 -12.71 15.21 0.53
N GLY A 362 -12.82 16.41 1.11
CA GLY A 362 -11.67 17.26 1.39
C GLY A 362 -10.66 16.61 2.35
N ALA A 363 -11.13 15.79 3.29
CA ALA A 363 -10.26 15.04 4.19
C ALA A 363 -9.49 13.94 3.43
N LEU A 364 -10.12 13.30 2.44
CA LEU A 364 -9.43 12.33 1.56
C LEU A 364 -8.28 13.00 0.79
N ILE A 365 -8.52 14.18 0.23
CA ILE A 365 -7.46 14.93 -0.47
C ILE A 365 -6.32 15.31 0.50
N MET A 366 -6.63 15.69 1.74
CA MET A 366 -5.60 15.94 2.77
C MET A 366 -4.80 14.67 3.11
N GLN A 367 -5.45 13.50 3.19
CA GLN A 367 -4.74 12.22 3.36
C GLN A 367 -3.72 12.02 2.25
N PHE A 368 -4.13 12.26 1.00
CA PHE A 368 -3.28 12.04 -0.16
C PHE A 368 -2.10 13.01 -0.16
N ALA A 369 -2.38 14.29 0.14
CA ALA A 369 -1.36 15.33 0.23
C ALA A 369 -0.31 15.02 1.30
N VAL A 370 -0.73 14.62 2.51
CA VAL A 370 0.19 14.26 3.59
C VAL A 370 1.00 13.02 3.23
N HIS A 371 0.37 12.01 2.63
CA HIS A 371 1.09 10.80 2.25
C HIS A 371 2.20 11.07 1.22
N ILE A 372 1.89 11.86 0.18
CA ILE A 372 2.87 12.28 -0.84
C ILE A 372 3.96 13.16 -0.21
N MET A 373 3.58 14.10 0.66
CA MET A 373 4.51 14.99 1.34
C MET A 373 5.52 14.22 2.18
N VAL A 374 5.06 13.27 3.02
CA VAL A 374 5.94 12.47 3.86
C VAL A 374 6.87 11.63 3.00
N LEU A 375 6.39 10.97 1.96
CA LEU A 375 7.24 10.19 1.06
C LEU A 375 8.33 11.02 0.38
N LYS A 376 7.97 12.20 -0.16
CA LYS A 376 8.94 13.10 -0.78
C LYS A 376 9.95 13.63 0.24
N ALA A 377 9.48 13.98 1.44
CA ALA A 377 10.35 14.44 2.52
C ALA A 377 11.30 13.33 2.99
N THR A 378 10.81 12.10 3.19
CA THR A 378 11.64 10.94 3.56
C THR A 378 12.69 10.66 2.50
N LYS A 379 12.30 10.67 1.21
CA LYS A 379 13.25 10.45 0.13
C LYS A 379 14.31 11.54 0.10
N TRP A 380 13.91 12.81 0.19
CA TRP A 380 14.83 13.95 0.22
C TRP A 380 15.79 13.89 1.41
N VAL A 381 15.29 13.60 2.62
CA VAL A 381 16.10 13.43 3.83
C VAL A 381 17.12 12.31 3.64
N LEU A 382 16.71 11.15 3.14
CA LEU A 382 17.60 10.01 2.98
C LEU A 382 18.65 10.22 1.86
N THR A 383 18.32 10.98 0.82
CA THR A 383 19.27 11.29 -0.26
C THR A 383 20.27 12.39 0.13
N GLU A 384 19.83 13.44 0.84
CA GLU A 384 20.68 14.59 1.15
C GLU A 384 21.45 14.45 2.48
N LEU A 385 20.81 13.89 3.52
CA LEU A 385 21.44 13.73 4.84
C LEU A 385 22.18 12.39 4.97
N GLY A 386 21.84 11.40 4.14
CA GLY A 386 22.51 10.10 4.10
C GLY A 386 24.03 10.19 3.85
N PRO A 387 24.50 11.03 2.91
CA PRO A 387 25.93 11.29 2.70
C PRO A 387 26.60 12.08 3.85
N MET A 388 25.88 13.01 4.48
CA MET A 388 26.44 13.89 5.53
C MET A 388 26.65 13.20 6.89
N LEU A 389 25.89 12.15 7.17
CA LEU A 389 25.96 11.40 8.44
C LEU A 389 27.00 10.25 8.42
N ARG A 390 27.76 10.07 7.33
CA ARG A 390 28.73 8.98 7.24
C ARG A 390 30.10 9.39 7.81
N PRO A 391 30.68 8.62 8.75
CA PRO A 391 32.07 8.78 9.13
C PRO A 391 32.99 8.48 7.93
N ALA A 392 34.08 9.22 7.81
CA ALA A 392 35.01 9.15 6.69
C ALA A 392 35.46 7.69 6.39
N PRO A 393 35.57 7.30 5.11
CA PRO A 393 36.03 5.96 4.74
C PRO A 393 37.43 5.72 5.30
N LYS A 394 37.62 4.58 5.99
CA LYS A 394 38.96 4.15 6.42
C LYS A 394 39.84 3.97 5.17
N PRO A 395 41.07 4.53 5.13
CA PRO A 395 41.93 4.42 3.96
C PRO A 395 42.21 2.95 3.65
N LYS A 396 42.03 2.55 2.39
CA LYS A 396 42.37 1.20 1.92
C LYS A 396 43.87 0.98 2.12
N SER A 397 44.26 -0.06 2.86
CA SER A 397 45.65 -0.50 2.96
C SER A 397 46.12 -0.90 1.57
N VAL A 398 47.07 -0.14 1.02
CA VAL A 398 47.78 -0.47 -0.22
C VAL A 398 48.60 -1.73 0.06
N LYS A 399 48.20 -2.87 -0.52
CA LYS A 399 49.06 -4.05 -0.52
C LYS A 399 50.29 -3.74 -1.40
N PRO A 400 51.52 -3.97 -0.93
CA PRO A 400 52.71 -3.73 -1.74
C PRO A 400 52.71 -4.64 -2.98
N PRO A 401 53.24 -4.16 -4.12
CA PRO A 401 53.28 -4.94 -5.36
C PRO A 401 54.11 -6.22 -5.17
N PRO A 402 53.72 -7.33 -5.84
CA PRO A 402 54.50 -8.56 -5.80
C PRO A 402 55.89 -8.34 -6.41
N PRO A 403 56.95 -9.01 -5.89
CA PRO A 403 58.30 -8.82 -6.38
C PRO A 403 58.43 -9.30 -7.84
N PRO A 404 59.30 -8.65 -8.64
CA PRO A 404 59.50 -9.00 -10.04
C PRO A 404 60.15 -10.38 -10.15
N TYR A 405 59.52 -11.26 -10.95
CA TYR A 405 60.15 -12.49 -11.41
C TYR A 405 61.31 -12.14 -12.34
N TYR A 406 62.55 -12.26 -11.86
CA TYR A 406 63.68 -12.42 -12.75
C TYR A 406 63.71 -13.86 -13.26
N ASN A 407 63.73 -14.01 -14.57
CA ASN A 407 64.04 -15.27 -15.24
C ASN A 407 65.50 -15.64 -14.91
N GLU A 408 65.71 -16.76 -14.23
CA GLU A 408 66.99 -17.46 -14.29
C GLU A 408 67.01 -18.28 -15.58
N ILE A 409 68.08 -18.08 -16.36
CA ILE A 409 68.40 -18.73 -17.64
C ILE A 409 68.91 -20.15 -17.39
#